data_AF-A0A225UKM3-F1
#
_entry.id   AF-A0A225UKM3-F1
#
_cell.length_a   1.000
_cell.length_b   1.000
_cell.length_c   1.000
_cell.angle_alpha   90.00
_cell.angle_beta   90.00
_cell.angle_gamma   90.00
#
_symmetry.space_group_name_H-M   'P 1'
#
loop_
_entity.id
_entity.type
_entity.pdbx_description
1 polymer ?
#
loop_
_entity_poly.entity_id
_entity_poly.type
_entity_poly.pdbx_seq_one_letter_code
_entity_poly.pdbx_strand_id
1 'polypeptide(L)'
;WANLVVWLDNPAIAKPTILATSVSISQLSRVYMLGTEYLIDKPPKTSDIIDGTTPKLRYDEDERGGWHTVFQFHEEGTYQDLIQWDQLTDAAREALNKLEYGDYTNVPFNDAHFEDNLKSAATYYEYKGRWNGGTIKHSIWENSSPLLE
;
A
#
# COMPACT_ATOMS: atom_id res chain seq x y z
N TRP A 1 -11.55 1.08 -5.51
CA TRP A 1 -10.39 1.94 -5.23
C TRP A 1 -9.14 1.09 -5.15
N ALA A 2 -8.01 1.60 -5.62
CA ALA A 2 -6.71 0.96 -5.50
C ALA A 2 -5.69 2.01 -5.02
N ASN A 3 -4.67 1.59 -4.28
CA ASN A 3 -3.63 2.49 -3.78
C ASN A 3 -2.27 1.81 -3.64
N LEU A 4 -1.23 2.63 -3.61
CA LEU A 4 0.15 2.27 -3.29
C LEU A 4 0.58 3.12 -2.10
N VAL A 5 1.21 2.50 -1.10
CA VAL A 5 1.95 3.20 -0.05
C VAL A 5 3.44 3.09 -0.33
N VAL A 6 4.13 4.22 -0.36
CA VAL A 6 5.58 4.32 -0.54
C VAL A 6 6.21 4.75 0.77
N TRP A 7 7.07 3.90 1.33
CA TRP A 7 7.75 4.17 2.59
C TRP A 7 9.13 4.76 2.33
N LEU A 8 9.37 5.96 2.82
CA LEU A 8 10.61 6.71 2.60
C LEU A 8 11.42 6.80 3.90
N ASP A 9 12.74 6.92 3.76
CA ASP A 9 13.63 7.22 4.89
C ASP A 9 13.45 8.67 5.38
N ASN A 10 13.42 9.63 4.46
CA ASN A 10 13.31 11.05 4.76
C ASN A 10 12.67 11.82 3.60
N PRO A 11 11.39 12.23 3.71
CA PRO A 11 10.72 12.96 2.64
C PRO A 11 11.26 14.38 2.41
N ALA A 12 12.13 14.91 3.28
CA ALA A 12 12.68 16.26 3.18
C ALA A 12 13.90 16.38 2.25
N ILE A 13 14.44 15.28 1.73
CA ILE A 13 15.58 15.29 0.81
C ILE A 13 15.15 15.09 -0.64
N ALA A 14 15.92 15.61 -1.59
CA ALA A 14 15.57 15.60 -3.01
C ALA A 14 15.47 14.19 -3.65
N LYS A 15 16.19 13.22 -3.07
CA LYS A 15 16.22 11.82 -3.53
C LYS A 15 16.13 10.89 -2.32
N PRO A 16 14.92 10.71 -1.75
CA PRO A 16 14.74 9.81 -0.62
C PRO A 16 15.00 8.36 -1.02
N THR A 17 15.43 7.55 -0.06
CA THR A 17 15.53 6.10 -0.22
C THR A 17 14.15 5.49 -0.01
N ILE A 18 13.67 4.72 -0.99
CA ILE A 18 12.44 3.93 -0.82
C ILE A 18 12.78 2.68 0.00
N LEU A 19 12.24 2.61 1.22
CA LEU A 19 12.46 1.52 2.18
C LEU A 19 11.57 0.31 1.90
N ALA A 20 10.33 0.56 1.46
CA ALA A 20 9.33 -0.44 1.12
C ALA A 20 8.25 0.15 0.22
N THR A 21 7.58 -0.71 -0.54
CA THR A 21 6.37 -0.39 -1.30
C THR A 21 5.27 -1.38 -0.95
N SER A 22 4.04 -0.89 -0.76
CA SER A 22 2.89 -1.69 -0.36
C SER A 22 1.72 -1.44 -1.31
N VAL A 23 1.39 -2.41 -2.15
CA VAL A 23 0.27 -2.29 -3.11
C VAL A 23 -0.99 -2.92 -2.53
N SER A 24 -2.12 -2.19 -2.60
CA SER A 24 -3.40 -2.72 -2.15
C SER A 24 -3.80 -3.94 -2.98
N ILE A 25 -4.30 -4.99 -2.34
CA ILE A 25 -4.90 -6.15 -3.01
C ILE A 25 -6.37 -6.32 -2.64
N SER A 26 -7.13 -6.93 -3.55
CA SER A 26 -8.57 -7.16 -3.35
C SER A 26 -8.84 -8.10 -2.18
N GLN A 27 -9.83 -7.72 -1.35
CA GLN A 27 -10.22 -8.39 -0.10
C GLN A 27 -10.67 -9.85 -0.29
N LEU A 28 -11.08 -10.24 -1.51
CA LEU A 28 -11.57 -11.59 -1.80
C LEU A 28 -10.45 -12.62 -2.05
N SER A 29 -9.20 -12.19 -2.20
CA SER A 29 -8.08 -13.12 -2.42
C SER A 29 -7.73 -13.96 -1.18
N ARG A 30 -8.23 -13.56 0.01
CA ARG A 30 -8.15 -14.32 1.27
C ARG A 30 -9.47 -14.23 2.02
N VAL A 31 -10.28 -15.28 1.86
CA VAL A 31 -11.44 -15.56 2.72
C VAL A 31 -11.01 -15.32 4.18
N TYR A 32 -11.77 -14.50 4.92
CA TYR A 32 -11.71 -14.23 6.38
C TYR A 32 -11.09 -12.93 6.92
N MET A 33 -10.66 -11.93 6.11
CA MET A 33 -10.22 -10.63 6.68
C MET A 33 -11.08 -9.45 6.21
N LEU A 34 -11.58 -8.67 7.18
CA LEU A 34 -12.30 -7.42 6.97
C LEU A 34 -11.26 -6.28 6.89
N GLY A 35 -10.98 -5.75 5.69
CA GLY A 35 -10.05 -4.63 5.49
C GLY A 35 -9.22 -4.73 4.22
N THR A 36 -8.56 -3.63 3.82
CA THR A 36 -7.63 -3.62 2.67
C THR A 36 -6.34 -4.35 3.06
N GLU A 37 -6.00 -5.40 2.31
CA GLU A 37 -4.72 -6.09 2.43
C GLU A 37 -3.68 -5.47 1.50
N TYR A 38 -2.40 -5.73 1.79
CA TYR A 38 -1.28 -5.20 1.02
C TYR A 38 -0.24 -6.28 0.71
N LEU A 39 0.26 -6.27 -0.53
CA LEU A 39 1.52 -6.94 -0.86
C LEU A 39 2.66 -5.97 -0.62
N ILE A 40 3.60 -6.35 0.25
CA ILE A 40 4.71 -5.50 0.69
C ILE A 40 6.01 -6.05 0.12
N ASP A 41 6.78 -5.18 -0.54
CA ASP A 41 8.15 -5.44 -0.94
C ASP A 41 9.14 -4.62 -0.10
N LYS A 42 10.04 -5.32 0.61
CA LYS A 42 11.00 -4.73 1.55
C LYS A 42 12.37 -5.47 1.54
N PRO A 43 13.49 -4.80 1.19
CA PRO A 43 13.49 -3.61 0.33
C PRO A 43 12.90 -3.99 -1.03
N PRO A 44 12.32 -3.05 -1.78
CA PRO A 44 11.87 -3.33 -3.13
C PRO A 44 13.05 -3.79 -3.98
N LYS A 45 12.89 -4.92 -4.68
CA LYS A 45 13.95 -5.46 -5.55
C LYS A 45 14.15 -4.50 -6.73
N THR A 46 15.41 -4.14 -7.00
CA THR A 46 15.83 -2.91 -7.70
C THR A 46 15.75 -2.91 -9.25
N SER A 47 15.67 -1.68 -9.79
CA SER A 47 15.65 -1.17 -11.18
C SER A 47 14.42 -1.46 -12.05
N ASP A 48 13.92 -2.69 -12.08
CA ASP A 48 12.83 -2.98 -13.03
C ASP A 48 11.54 -2.29 -12.62
N ILE A 49 11.24 -2.19 -11.32
CA ILE A 49 9.96 -1.68 -10.78
C ILE A 49 10.03 -0.27 -10.18
N ILE A 50 11.22 0.35 -10.13
CA ILE A 50 11.42 1.72 -9.62
C ILE A 50 12.37 2.45 -10.58
N ASP A 51 11.89 3.55 -11.17
CA ASP A 51 12.72 4.50 -11.91
C ASP A 51 13.07 5.72 -11.04
N GLY A 52 14.33 5.77 -10.58
CA GLY A 52 14.80 6.79 -9.64
C GLY A 52 14.05 6.74 -8.31
N THR A 53 13.11 7.66 -8.12
CA THR A 53 12.21 7.75 -6.94
C THR A 53 10.75 7.45 -7.30
N THR A 54 10.49 6.92 -8.49
CA THR A 54 9.15 6.67 -9.03
C THR A 54 8.88 5.16 -9.11
N PRO A 55 7.98 4.62 -8.28
CA PRO A 55 7.50 3.25 -8.44
C PRO A 55 6.71 3.09 -9.73
N LYS A 56 6.91 1.97 -10.42
CA LYS A 56 6.17 1.60 -11.64
C LYS A 56 5.09 0.59 -11.31
N LEU A 57 3.88 0.87 -11.79
CA LEU A 57 2.68 0.13 -11.46
C LEU A 57 1.92 -0.27 -12.72
N ARG A 58 1.19 -1.39 -12.63
CA ARG A 58 0.17 -1.81 -13.59
C ARG A 58 -1.16 -1.95 -12.87
N TYR A 59 -2.22 -1.43 -13.47
CA TYR A 59 -3.59 -1.69 -13.06
C TYR A 59 -4.16 -2.78 -13.98
N ASP A 60 -4.54 -3.93 -13.41
CA ASP A 60 -4.99 -5.10 -14.18
C ASP A 60 -5.92 -5.98 -13.34
N GLU A 61 -6.58 -6.95 -13.98
CA GLU A 61 -7.40 -7.96 -13.32
C GLU A 61 -6.54 -8.88 -12.44
N ASP A 62 -7.00 -9.15 -11.20
CA ASP A 62 -6.51 -10.23 -10.37
C ASP A 62 -6.92 -11.57 -11.00
N GLU A 63 -5.95 -12.46 -11.19
CA GLU A 63 -6.09 -13.80 -11.78
C GLU A 63 -7.17 -14.68 -11.10
N ARG A 64 -7.65 -14.26 -9.92
CA ARG A 64 -8.55 -15.03 -9.06
C ARG A 64 -10.03 -14.61 -9.06
N GLY A 65 -10.48 -13.61 -9.84
CA GLY A 65 -11.93 -13.41 -9.96
C GLY A 65 -12.46 -12.06 -10.44
N GLY A 66 -12.00 -11.50 -11.55
CA GLY A 66 -12.71 -10.38 -12.19
C GLY A 66 -12.46 -9.00 -11.57
N TRP A 67 -11.77 -8.92 -10.44
CA TRP A 67 -11.51 -7.67 -9.74
C TRP A 67 -10.20 -7.06 -10.21
N HIS A 68 -10.18 -5.76 -10.46
CA HIS A 68 -8.93 -5.08 -10.78
C HIS A 68 -8.17 -4.67 -9.52
N THR A 69 -6.85 -4.75 -9.59
CA THR A 69 -5.94 -4.31 -8.54
C THR A 69 -4.69 -3.66 -9.14
N VAL A 70 -3.83 -3.12 -8.27
CA VAL A 70 -2.53 -2.58 -8.67
C VAL A 70 -1.42 -3.58 -8.37
N PHE A 71 -0.50 -3.72 -9.31
CA PHE A 71 0.69 -4.55 -9.21
C PHE A 71 1.93 -3.69 -9.43
N GLN A 72 3.02 -4.02 -8.76
CA GLN A 72 4.32 -3.50 -9.18
C GLN A 72 4.65 -4.08 -10.56
N PHE A 73 5.19 -3.25 -11.44
CA PHE A 73 5.37 -3.60 -12.83
C PHE A 73 6.66 -3.02 -13.40
N HIS A 74 7.21 -3.69 -14.41
CA HIS A 74 8.53 -3.36 -14.93
C HIS A 74 8.49 -2.39 -16.11
N GLU A 75 7.36 -2.31 -16.81
CA GLU A 75 7.22 -1.41 -17.95
C GLU A 75 6.89 0.02 -17.51
N GLU A 76 7.23 0.97 -18.38
CA GLU A 76 6.95 2.39 -18.15
C GLU A 76 5.45 2.68 -18.21
N GLY A 77 4.99 3.45 -17.23
CA GLY A 77 3.61 3.90 -17.13
C GLY A 77 3.42 5.31 -17.68
N THR A 78 2.32 5.93 -17.25
CA THR A 78 2.06 7.35 -17.46
C THR A 78 1.80 8.02 -16.13
N TYR A 79 1.99 9.34 -16.08
CA TYR A 79 1.65 10.15 -14.91
C TYR A 79 0.20 10.67 -14.98
N GLN A 80 -0.36 10.99 -13.82
CA GLN A 80 -1.65 11.66 -13.68
C GLN A 80 -1.45 12.93 -12.85
N ASP A 81 -2.36 13.90 -13.02
CA ASP A 81 -2.36 15.10 -12.19
C ASP A 81 -2.65 14.73 -10.73
N LEU A 82 -1.72 15.06 -9.85
CA LEU A 82 -1.82 14.77 -8.43
C LEU A 82 -2.56 15.90 -7.70
N ILE A 83 -3.59 15.52 -6.94
CA ILE A 83 -4.23 16.36 -5.92
C ILE A 83 -4.11 15.68 -4.56
N GLN A 84 -3.53 16.37 -3.58
CA GLN A 84 -3.34 15.84 -2.23
C GLN A 84 -4.59 16.08 -1.37
N TRP A 85 -4.78 15.27 -0.32
CA TRP A 85 -5.92 15.37 0.59
C TRP A 85 -6.12 16.79 1.16
N ASP A 86 -5.02 17.43 1.57
CA ASP A 86 -5.03 18.77 2.14
C ASP A 86 -5.27 19.87 1.09
N GLN A 87 -5.09 19.56 -0.19
CA GLN A 87 -5.37 20.47 -1.30
C GLN A 87 -6.83 20.40 -1.79
N LEU A 88 -7.59 19.37 -1.37
CA LEU A 88 -9.01 19.26 -1.69
C LEU A 88 -9.83 20.38 -1.02
N THR A 89 -11.00 20.66 -1.59
CA THR A 89 -12.00 21.49 -0.91
C THR A 89 -12.63 20.73 0.25
N ASP A 90 -13.20 21.43 1.22
CA ASP A 90 -13.93 20.81 2.33
C ASP A 90 -15.08 19.93 1.83
N ALA A 91 -15.80 20.38 0.80
CA ALA A 91 -16.89 19.61 0.18
C ALA A 91 -16.40 18.29 -0.45
N ALA A 92 -15.23 18.29 -1.07
CA ALA A 92 -14.64 17.08 -1.64
C ALA A 92 -14.20 16.10 -0.55
N ARG A 93 -13.55 16.59 0.52
CA ARG A 93 -13.22 15.75 1.69
C ARG A 93 -14.47 15.18 2.34
N GLU A 94 -15.51 15.98 2.52
CA GLU A 94 -16.78 15.54 3.09
C GLU A 94 -17.43 14.44 2.24
N ALA A 95 -17.45 14.59 0.92
CA ALA A 95 -17.97 13.56 0.02
C ALA A 95 -17.19 12.24 0.14
N LEU A 96 -15.86 12.29 0.12
CA LEU A 96 -14.98 11.12 0.23
C LEU A 96 -15.06 10.42 1.59
N ASN A 97 -15.48 11.14 2.63
CA ASN A 97 -15.71 10.58 3.97
C ASN A 97 -17.10 9.96 4.15
N LYS A 98 -18.14 10.49 3.49
CA LYS A 98 -19.54 10.17 3.82
C LYS A 98 -20.30 9.35 2.78
N LEU A 99 -19.90 9.42 1.51
CA LEU A 99 -20.62 8.73 0.45
C LEU A 99 -20.23 7.25 0.40
N GLU A 100 -21.19 6.42 -0.03
CA GLU A 100 -20.94 5.02 -0.33
C GLU A 100 -20.40 4.88 -1.76
N TYR A 101 -19.35 4.08 -1.93
CA TYR A 101 -18.68 3.87 -3.21
C TYR A 101 -18.90 2.45 -3.76
N GLY A 102 -19.99 1.81 -3.33
CA GLY A 102 -20.36 0.43 -3.64
C GLY A 102 -20.03 -0.54 -2.49
N ASP A 103 -20.63 -1.73 -2.54
CA ASP A 103 -20.68 -2.69 -1.42
C ASP A 103 -19.30 -3.18 -0.92
N TYR A 104 -18.28 -3.11 -1.78
CA TYR A 104 -16.95 -3.67 -1.51
C TYR A 104 -15.82 -2.65 -1.71
N THR A 105 -16.16 -1.36 -1.77
CA THR A 105 -15.21 -0.32 -2.18
C THR A 105 -15.15 0.81 -1.15
N ASN A 106 -13.98 0.93 -0.51
CA ASN A 106 -13.70 1.97 0.48
C ASN A 106 -12.67 2.98 -0.07
N VAL A 107 -12.81 4.25 0.29
CA VAL A 107 -11.81 5.29 -0.04
C VAL A 107 -10.58 5.06 0.84
N PRO A 108 -9.39 4.76 0.28
CA PRO A 108 -8.29 4.24 1.10
C PRO A 108 -7.55 5.31 1.92
N PHE A 109 -7.75 6.58 1.62
CA PHE A 109 -7.04 7.71 2.21
C PHE A 109 -7.97 8.69 2.94
N ASN A 110 -9.23 8.31 3.17
CA ASN A 110 -10.18 9.14 3.93
C ASN A 110 -9.93 9.00 5.45
N ASP A 111 -10.59 9.81 6.25
CA ASP A 111 -10.33 9.89 7.70
C ASP A 111 -10.63 8.56 8.44
N ALA A 112 -11.60 7.80 7.93
CA ALA A 112 -12.02 6.53 8.53
C ALA A 112 -11.05 5.38 8.24
N HIS A 113 -10.27 5.45 7.15
CA HIS A 113 -9.48 4.32 6.67
C HIS A 113 -7.98 4.59 6.59
N PHE A 114 -7.52 5.85 6.56
CA PHE A 114 -6.12 6.19 6.33
C PHE A 114 -5.17 5.49 7.31
N GLU A 115 -5.38 5.67 8.61
CA GLU A 115 -4.51 5.10 9.65
C GLU A 115 -4.51 3.56 9.66
N ASP A 116 -5.67 2.93 9.47
CA ASP A 116 -5.77 1.48 9.49
C ASP A 116 -5.18 0.85 8.23
N ASN A 117 -5.35 1.51 7.08
CA ASN A 117 -4.67 1.13 5.84
C ASN A 117 -3.16 1.31 5.96
N LEU A 118 -2.68 2.38 6.59
CA LEU A 118 -1.26 2.63 6.79
C LEU A 118 -0.63 1.55 7.70
N LYS A 119 -1.32 1.15 8.77
CA LYS A 119 -0.91 0.02 9.64
C LYS A 119 -0.89 -1.31 8.89
N SER A 120 -1.92 -1.58 8.07
CA SER A 120 -2.01 -2.78 7.24
C SER A 120 -0.86 -2.83 6.22
N ALA A 121 -0.61 -1.72 5.53
CA ALA A 121 0.47 -1.54 4.57
C ALA A 121 1.88 -1.63 5.18
N ALA A 122 2.02 -1.53 6.49
CA ALA A 122 3.28 -1.69 7.21
C ALA A 122 3.47 -3.11 7.80
N THR A 123 2.48 -3.99 7.67
CA THR A 123 2.41 -5.29 8.36
C THR A 123 2.41 -6.45 7.35
N TYR A 124 3.30 -7.42 7.52
CA TYR A 124 3.28 -8.67 6.74
C TYR A 124 3.40 -9.90 7.65
N TYR A 125 3.05 -11.07 7.11
CA TYR A 125 2.99 -12.31 7.87
C TYR A 125 3.91 -13.36 7.24
N GLU A 126 4.79 -13.95 8.06
CA GLU A 126 5.63 -15.08 7.67
C GLU A 126 5.01 -16.38 8.21
N TYR A 127 4.72 -17.33 7.32
CA TYR A 127 4.22 -18.64 7.72
C TYR A 127 5.38 -19.62 7.91
N LYS A 128 5.63 -20.07 9.15
CA LYS A 128 6.71 -21.03 9.46
C LYS A 128 6.26 -22.49 9.54
N GLY A 129 4.98 -22.78 9.31
CA GLY A 129 4.42 -24.11 9.49
C GLY A 129 3.95 -24.36 10.93
N ARG A 130 2.91 -25.19 11.09
CA ARG A 130 2.28 -25.46 12.40
C ARG A 130 3.24 -26.03 13.45
N TRP A 131 4.29 -26.73 13.03
CA TRP A 131 5.26 -27.38 13.93
C TRP A 131 6.43 -26.47 14.32
N ASN A 132 6.64 -25.35 13.62
CA ASN A 132 7.77 -24.42 13.85
C ASN A 132 7.31 -23.03 14.33
N GLY A 133 6.19 -22.95 15.04
CA GLY A 133 5.75 -21.70 15.71
C GLY A 133 4.62 -20.93 15.02
N GLY A 134 4.00 -21.46 13.95
CA GLY A 134 2.80 -20.86 13.35
C GLY A 134 3.09 -19.66 12.43
N THR A 135 2.21 -18.67 12.45
CA THR A 135 2.34 -17.43 11.66
C THR A 135 2.96 -16.34 12.53
N ILE A 136 4.05 -15.74 12.07
CA ILE A 136 4.70 -14.60 12.73
C ILE A 136 4.27 -13.32 12.03
N LYS A 137 3.89 -12.32 12.82
CA LYS A 137 3.58 -10.97 12.35
C LYS A 137 4.86 -10.15 12.34
N HIS A 138 5.11 -9.47 11.24
CA HIS A 138 6.24 -8.56 11.04
C HIS A 138 5.76 -7.16 10.70
N SER A 139 6.59 -6.18 11.02
CA SER A 139 6.48 -4.81 10.53
C SER A 139 7.66 -4.46 9.63
N ILE A 140 7.42 -3.58 8.65
CA ILE A 140 8.50 -2.96 7.87
C ILE A 140 9.48 -2.15 8.73
N TRP A 141 9.17 -1.89 9.99
CA TRP A 141 10.06 -1.17 10.90
C TRP A 141 10.94 -2.10 11.74
N GLU A 142 10.70 -3.41 11.73
CA GLU A 142 11.54 -4.38 12.44
C GLU A 142 12.95 -4.39 11.82
N ASN A 143 13.98 -4.30 12.68
CA ASN A 143 15.40 -4.04 12.37
C ASN A 143 15.82 -2.58 12.18
N SER A 144 14.89 -1.62 12.30
CA SER A 144 15.21 -0.19 12.47
C SER A 144 15.38 0.08 13.96
N SER A 145 16.40 -0.52 14.59
CA SER A 145 16.77 -0.09 15.94
C SER A 145 17.11 1.41 15.87
N PRO A 146 16.51 2.28 16.69
CA PRO A 146 17.18 3.53 17.00
C PRO A 146 18.48 3.10 17.67
N LEU A 147 19.61 3.32 17.00
CA LEU A 147 20.83 3.52 17.76
C LEU A 147 20.51 4.65 18.72
N LEU A 148 20.50 4.28 19.99
CA LEU A 148 20.40 5.17 21.14
C LEU A 148 21.24 6.42 20.89
N GLU A 149 20.60 7.59 21.01
CA GLU A 149 21.10 8.75 21.76
C GLU A 149 19.93 9.68 22.10
#